data_AF-A0A6G2UAJ8-F1
#
_entry.id   AF-A0A6G2UAJ8-F1
#
_cell.length_a   1.000
_cell.length_b   1.000
_cell.length_c   1.000
_cell.angle_alpha   90.00
_cell.angle_beta   90.00
_cell.angle_gamma   90.00
#
_symmetry.space_group_name_H-M   'P 1'
#
loop_
_entity.id
_entity.type
_entity.pdbx_description
1 polymer ?
#
loop_
_entity_poly.entity_id
_entity_poly.type
_entity_poly.pdbx_seq_one_letter_code
_entity_poly.pdbx_strand_id
1 'polypeptide(L)'
;MSAAVVTFPPSPSVHAPTRHRVAYRCEATARNLSGRREVLLATYRAATPRLAARWLRAEAQRLAHLLAPEPAPYLRGAPLVPTAAGTPRPDHYLLVWAGDDHQYDHALRTLCAGNAYVLAVTDYDARYSVRVYPLPVQRAPQTPAPAGCFPCVPVGAGRQPPRRRGRHAVR
;
A
#
# COMPACT_ATOMS: atom_id res chain seq x y z
N MET A 1 -17.96 -5.04 -21.14
CA MET A 1 -16.88 -4.35 -20.42
C MET A 1 -16.13 -5.39 -19.60
N SER A 2 -14.84 -5.60 -19.84
CA SER A 2 -14.06 -6.61 -19.13
C SER A 2 -13.26 -5.97 -18.02
N ALA A 3 -13.78 -6.07 -16.80
CA ALA A 3 -12.92 -6.03 -15.65
C ALA A 3 -12.42 -7.43 -15.36
N ALA A 4 -11.16 -7.53 -14.95
CA ALA A 4 -10.56 -8.80 -14.59
C ALA A 4 -10.06 -8.68 -13.15
N VAL A 5 -10.68 -9.46 -12.26
CA VAL A 5 -10.09 -9.77 -10.97
C VAL A 5 -9.25 -11.02 -11.18
N VAL A 6 -7.94 -10.90 -10.99
CA VAL A 6 -7.03 -12.03 -11.12
C VAL A 6 -6.35 -12.27 -9.79
N THR A 7 -6.39 -13.52 -9.35
CA THR A 7 -5.69 -14.00 -8.16
C THR A 7 -4.53 -14.86 -8.62
N PHE A 8 -3.33 -14.58 -8.13
CA PHE A 8 -2.15 -15.41 -8.39
C PHE A 8 -1.66 -16.04 -7.09
N PRO A 9 -1.37 -17.35 -7.06
CA PRO A 9 -0.74 -17.97 -5.89
C PRO A 9 0.67 -17.40 -5.68
N PRO A 10 1.18 -17.41 -4.44
CA PRO A 10 2.57 -17.05 -4.19
C PRO A 10 3.50 -18.03 -4.90
N SER A 11 4.67 -17.56 -5.36
CA SER A 11 5.71 -18.45 -5.88
C SER A 11 6.08 -19.49 -4.81
N PRO A 12 6.18 -20.78 -5.16
CA PRO A 12 6.54 -21.83 -4.21
C PRO A 12 8.04 -21.75 -3.91
N SER A 13 8.44 -20.87 -3.00
CA SER A 13 9.73 -21.01 -2.32
C SER A 13 9.56 -22.04 -1.21
N VAL A 14 9.91 -23.29 -1.54
CA VAL A 14 10.10 -24.38 -0.58
C VAL A 14 10.97 -23.87 0.56
N HIS A 15 10.47 -23.77 1.80
CA HIS A 15 11.20 -23.86 3.08
C HIS A 15 10.18 -23.96 4.24
N ALA A 16 10.55 -24.71 5.29
CA ALA A 16 9.75 -25.12 6.45
C ALA A 16 9.07 -23.96 7.22
N PRO A 17 8.02 -24.23 8.04
CA PRO A 17 7.11 -23.22 8.56
C PRO A 17 7.72 -22.44 9.72
N THR A 18 8.63 -21.54 9.43
CA THR A 18 8.77 -20.35 10.28
C THR A 18 7.57 -19.46 9.96
N ARG A 19 6.84 -18.96 10.98
CA ARG A 19 5.78 -17.96 10.80
C ARG A 19 6.42 -16.68 10.27
N HIS A 20 6.68 -16.63 8.97
CA HIS A 20 7.14 -15.45 8.29
C HIS A 20 6.06 -14.40 8.47
N ARG A 21 6.43 -13.25 9.04
CA ARG A 21 5.55 -12.08 8.97
C ARG A 21 5.41 -11.76 7.48
N VAL A 22 4.19 -11.74 6.96
CA VAL A 22 3.93 -11.36 5.57
C VAL A 22 3.64 -9.86 5.56
N ALA A 23 4.42 -9.11 4.79
CA ALA A 23 4.10 -7.73 4.45
C ALA A 23 3.41 -7.72 3.08
N TYR A 24 2.79 -6.61 2.72
CA TYR A 24 2.11 -6.47 1.43
C TYR A 24 2.65 -5.26 0.70
N ARG A 25 3.07 -5.46 -0.55
CA ARG A 25 3.34 -4.37 -1.49
C ARG A 25 2.08 -4.09 -2.27
N CYS A 26 1.68 -2.83 -2.24
CA CYS A 26 0.49 -2.34 -2.88
C CYS A 26 0.90 -1.32 -3.94
N GLU A 27 0.37 -1.44 -5.14
CA GLU A 27 0.73 -0.56 -6.25
C GLU A 27 -0.42 -0.36 -7.23
N ALA A 28 -0.60 0.90 -7.67
CA ALA A 28 -1.53 1.27 -8.71
C ALA A 28 -0.74 1.68 -9.95
N THR A 29 -1.10 1.12 -11.11
CA THR A 29 -0.41 1.40 -12.37
C THR A 29 -1.39 1.71 -13.49
N ALA A 30 -0.96 2.57 -14.41
CA ALA A 30 -1.59 2.77 -15.71
C ALA A 30 -0.66 2.19 -16.79
N ARG A 31 -1.14 1.22 -17.54
CA ARG A 31 -0.42 0.65 -18.68
C ARG A 31 -1.14 1.00 -19.96
N ASN A 32 -0.44 1.54 -20.95
CA ASN A 32 -1.07 1.79 -22.26
C ASN A 32 -1.49 0.47 -22.93
N LEU A 33 -2.47 0.50 -23.83
CA LEU A 33 -2.99 -0.73 -24.45
C LEU A 33 -1.97 -1.45 -25.36
N SER A 34 -0.96 -0.75 -25.87
CA SER A 34 0.16 -1.39 -26.58
C SER A 34 1.09 -2.20 -25.66
N GLY A 35 0.98 -2.06 -24.34
CA GLY A 35 1.81 -2.72 -23.34
C GLY A 35 3.25 -2.19 -23.24
N ARG A 36 3.61 -1.17 -24.03
CA ARG A 36 4.97 -0.63 -24.12
C ARG A 36 5.34 0.33 -22.98
N ARG A 37 4.35 0.92 -22.31
CA ARG A 37 4.56 1.89 -21.23
C ARG A 37 3.66 1.56 -20.04
N GLU A 38 4.25 1.55 -18.86
CA GLU A 38 3.57 1.45 -17.59
C GLU A 38 4.04 2.57 -16.67
N VAL A 39 3.08 3.27 -16.07
CA VAL A 39 3.31 4.38 -15.14
C VAL A 39 2.79 3.98 -13.78
N LEU A 40 3.60 4.21 -12.74
CA LEU A 40 3.22 3.99 -11.36
C LEU A 40 2.45 5.21 -10.84
N LEU A 41 1.20 5.00 -10.43
CA LEU A 41 0.29 6.05 -9.98
C LEU A 41 0.32 6.21 -8.45
N ALA A 42 0.47 5.09 -7.74
CA ALA A 42 0.54 5.07 -6.29
C ALA A 42 1.26 3.81 -5.79
N THR A 43 1.86 3.91 -4.60
CA THR A 43 2.36 2.74 -3.87
C THR A 43 2.04 2.84 -2.39
N TYR A 44 1.94 1.69 -1.74
CA TYR A 44 1.79 1.59 -0.31
C TYR A 44 2.40 0.28 0.21
N ARG A 45 2.84 0.28 1.47
CA ARG A 45 3.31 -0.94 2.15
C ARG A 45 2.42 -1.20 3.35
N ALA A 46 1.74 -2.34 3.33
CA ALA A 46 0.86 -2.77 4.40
C ALA A 46 1.53 -3.84 5.26
N ALA A 47 1.41 -3.71 6.58
CA ALA A 47 1.89 -4.72 7.53
C ALA A 47 0.90 -5.89 7.72
N THR A 48 -0.35 -5.75 7.25
CA THR A 48 -1.41 -6.73 7.43
C THR A 48 -2.30 -6.82 6.19
N PRO A 49 -2.98 -7.96 5.94
CA PRO A 49 -3.90 -8.10 4.80
C PRO A 49 -5.07 -7.11 4.88
N ARG A 50 -5.55 -6.81 6.09
CA ARG A 50 -6.63 -5.81 6.30
C ARG A 50 -6.22 -4.41 5.85
N LEU A 51 -5.00 -3.97 6.18
CA LEU A 51 -4.49 -2.67 5.71
C LEU A 51 -4.32 -2.66 4.19
N ALA A 52 -3.84 -3.76 3.62
CA ALA A 52 -3.68 -3.88 2.17
C ALA A 52 -5.04 -3.83 1.43
N ALA A 53 -6.04 -4.55 1.93
CA ALA A 53 -7.41 -4.52 1.39
C ALA A 53 -8.07 -3.14 1.55
N ARG A 54 -7.86 -2.46 2.69
CA ARG A 54 -8.34 -1.08 2.89
C ARG A 54 -7.71 -0.11 1.90
N TRP A 55 -6.39 -0.23 1.69
CA TRP A 55 -5.71 0.58 0.68
C TRP A 55 -6.26 0.29 -0.72
N LEU A 56 -6.47 -0.97 -1.08
CA LEU A 56 -7.05 -1.38 -2.37
C LEU A 56 -8.42 -0.72 -2.61
N ARG A 57 -9.30 -0.71 -1.60
CA ARG A 57 -10.62 -0.05 -1.64
C ARG A 57 -10.50 1.46 -1.80
N ALA A 58 -9.65 2.10 -1.00
CA ALA A 58 -9.42 3.54 -1.07
C ALA A 58 -8.82 3.97 -2.42
N GLU A 59 -7.88 3.20 -2.96
CA GLU A 59 -7.25 3.51 -4.24
C GLU A 59 -8.20 3.26 -5.42
N ALA A 60 -9.06 2.26 -5.36
CA ALA A 60 -10.14 2.08 -6.35
C ALA A 60 -11.08 3.28 -6.38
N GLN A 61 -11.51 3.78 -5.20
CA GLN A 61 -12.32 5.00 -5.11
C GLN A 61 -11.57 6.20 -5.65
N ARG A 62 -10.32 6.40 -5.25
CA ARG A 62 -9.50 7.52 -5.72
C ARG A 62 -9.34 7.51 -7.25
N LEU A 63 -8.99 6.36 -7.83
CA LEU A 63 -8.87 6.23 -9.28
C LEU A 63 -10.19 6.52 -10.00
N ALA A 64 -11.32 6.07 -9.45
CA ALA A 64 -12.62 6.38 -10.04
C ALA A 64 -12.88 7.89 -10.13
N HIS A 65 -12.61 8.63 -9.06
CA HIS A 65 -12.78 10.09 -9.06
C HIS A 65 -11.80 10.81 -10.00
N LEU A 66 -10.60 10.25 -10.21
CA LEU A 66 -9.63 10.80 -11.16
C LEU A 66 -10.02 10.52 -12.62
N LEU A 67 -10.68 9.39 -12.88
CA LEU A 67 -11.15 8.99 -14.21
C LEU A 67 -12.45 9.69 -14.62
N ALA A 68 -13.30 10.03 -13.64
CA ALA A 68 -14.51 10.82 -13.85
C ALA A 68 -14.49 12.06 -12.95
N PRO A 69 -13.66 13.06 -13.27
CA PRO A 69 -13.63 14.29 -12.50
C PRO A 69 -14.95 15.06 -12.70
N GLU A 70 -15.45 15.63 -11.61
CA GLU A 70 -16.56 16.59 -11.69
C GLU A 70 -16.15 17.76 -12.61
N PRO A 71 -17.03 18.21 -13.51
CA PRO A 71 -16.73 19.31 -14.40
C PRO A 71 -16.41 20.56 -13.57
N ALA A 72 -15.26 21.16 -13.84
CA ALA A 72 -14.82 22.33 -13.11
C ALA A 72 -15.86 23.47 -13.22
N PRO A 73 -16.06 24.30 -12.18
CA PRO A 73 -17.10 25.33 -12.19
C PRO A 73 -17.05 26.29 -13.37
N TYR A 74 -15.85 26.57 -13.89
CA TYR A 74 -15.64 27.43 -15.07
C TYR A 74 -16.08 26.78 -16.39
N LEU A 75 -16.34 25.48 -16.42
CA LEU A 75 -16.85 24.74 -17.60
C LEU A 75 -18.38 24.66 -17.64
N ARG A 76 -19.11 25.23 -16.66
CA ARG A 76 -20.57 25.13 -16.58
C ARG A 76 -21.33 25.68 -17.81
N GLY A 77 -20.72 26.60 -18.54
CA GLY A 77 -21.29 27.14 -19.79
C GLY A 77 -20.64 26.61 -21.07
N ALA A 78 -19.66 25.70 -20.96
CA ALA A 78 -19.00 25.13 -22.13
C ALA A 78 -19.93 24.12 -22.81
N PRO A 79 -19.97 24.08 -24.16
CA PRO A 79 -20.72 23.05 -24.87
C PRO A 79 -20.12 21.68 -24.56
N LEU A 80 -20.89 20.84 -23.88
CA LEU A 80 -20.51 19.45 -23.58
C LEU A 80 -20.86 18.56 -24.76
N VAL A 81 -19.92 17.70 -25.17
CA VAL A 81 -20.19 16.65 -26.15
C VAL A 81 -20.62 15.40 -25.39
N PRO A 82 -21.83 14.87 -25.65
CA PRO A 82 -22.26 13.64 -25.00
C PRO A 82 -21.35 12.47 -25.42
N THR A 83 -20.91 11.72 -24.43
CA THR A 83 -20.14 10.48 -24.65
C THR A 83 -21.01 9.46 -25.39
N ALA A 84 -20.43 8.79 -26.39
CA ALA A 84 -21.14 7.79 -27.18
C ALA A 84 -21.67 6.63 -26.32
N ALA A 85 -22.81 6.06 -26.72
CA ALA A 85 -23.33 4.85 -26.09
C ALA A 85 -22.29 3.71 -26.21
N GLY A 86 -21.94 3.08 -25.08
CA GLY A 86 -20.99 1.97 -25.04
C GLY A 86 -19.54 2.37 -24.78
N THR A 87 -19.22 3.66 -24.59
CA THR A 87 -17.87 4.07 -24.14
C THR A 87 -17.52 3.40 -22.80
N PRO A 88 -16.27 2.91 -22.65
CA PRO A 88 -15.77 2.40 -21.38
C PRO A 88 -16.03 3.37 -20.21
N ARG A 89 -16.55 2.85 -19.08
CA ARG A 89 -16.77 3.59 -17.84
C ARG A 89 -16.00 2.93 -16.70
N PRO A 90 -14.66 3.02 -16.73
CA PRO A 90 -13.81 2.40 -15.71
C PRO A 90 -14.07 2.98 -14.32
N ASP A 91 -14.42 4.27 -14.24
CA ASP A 91 -14.87 4.97 -13.04
C ASP A 91 -16.04 4.26 -12.36
N HIS A 92 -17.09 3.94 -13.12
CA HIS A 92 -18.29 3.30 -12.60
C HIS A 92 -17.98 1.90 -12.06
N TYR A 93 -17.20 1.11 -12.79
CA TYR A 93 -16.80 -0.21 -12.32
C TYR A 93 -16.00 -0.15 -11.01
N LEU A 94 -15.05 0.79 -10.92
CA LEU A 94 -14.24 0.96 -9.71
C LEU A 94 -15.10 1.38 -8.51
N LEU A 95 -16.09 2.26 -8.71
CA LEU A 95 -17.04 2.66 -7.66
C LEU A 95 -17.94 1.49 -7.23
N VAL A 96 -18.47 0.71 -8.17
CA VAL A 96 -19.28 -0.48 -7.87
C VAL A 96 -18.46 -1.49 -7.07
N TRP A 97 -17.24 -1.81 -7.53
CA TRP A 97 -16.35 -2.72 -6.82
C TRP A 97 -15.99 -2.20 -5.42
N ALA A 98 -15.70 -0.91 -5.28
CA ALA A 98 -15.37 -0.32 -3.99
C ALA A 98 -16.58 -0.13 -3.07
N GLY A 99 -17.81 -0.14 -3.61
CA GLY A 99 -19.05 -0.11 -2.84
C GLY A 99 -19.50 -1.49 -2.37
N ASP A 100 -19.04 -2.57 -3.00
CA ASP A 100 -19.45 -3.93 -2.74
C ASP A 100 -18.60 -4.60 -1.62
N ASP A 101 -19.23 -4.83 -0.47
CA ASP A 101 -18.58 -5.47 0.67
C ASP A 101 -18.23 -6.95 0.41
N HIS A 102 -18.95 -7.65 -0.48
CA HIS A 102 -18.58 -9.01 -0.86
C HIS A 102 -17.27 -9.06 -1.64
N GLN A 103 -17.04 -8.06 -2.51
CA GLN A 103 -15.78 -7.91 -3.25
C GLN A 103 -14.62 -7.58 -2.31
N TYR A 104 -14.86 -6.68 -1.35
CA TYR A 104 -13.89 -6.36 -0.31
C TYR A 104 -13.51 -7.60 0.51
N ASP A 105 -14.50 -8.35 0.98
CA ASP A 105 -14.30 -9.56 1.76
C ASP A 105 -13.57 -10.66 0.97
N HIS A 106 -13.90 -10.81 -0.31
CA HIS A 106 -13.20 -11.72 -1.21
C HIS A 106 -11.72 -11.32 -1.37
N ALA A 107 -11.43 -10.04 -1.58
CA ALA A 107 -10.06 -9.54 -1.64
C ALA A 107 -9.32 -9.78 -0.32
N LEU A 108 -9.96 -9.52 0.82
CA LEU A 108 -9.37 -9.76 2.14
C LEU A 108 -9.06 -11.24 2.36
N ARG A 109 -9.99 -12.15 2.06
CA ARG A 109 -9.77 -13.60 2.16
C ARG A 109 -8.61 -14.05 1.27
N THR A 110 -8.54 -13.54 0.05
CA THR A 110 -7.46 -13.82 -0.90
C THR A 110 -6.09 -13.43 -0.33
N LEU A 111 -6.00 -12.23 0.26
CA LEU A 111 -4.76 -11.73 0.87
C LEU A 111 -4.39 -12.48 2.16
N CYS A 112 -5.38 -12.86 2.97
CA CYS A 112 -5.18 -13.71 4.15
C CYS A 112 -4.66 -15.11 3.78
N ALA A 113 -5.06 -15.65 2.63
CA ALA A 113 -4.54 -16.89 2.09
C ALA A 113 -3.11 -16.77 1.51
N GLY A 114 -2.53 -15.56 1.53
CA GLY A 114 -1.19 -15.33 1.01
C GLY A 114 -1.12 -15.26 -0.51
N ASN A 115 -2.24 -15.01 -1.18
CA ASN A 115 -2.30 -14.85 -2.64
C ASN A 115 -2.24 -13.36 -3.02
N ALA A 116 -1.75 -13.08 -4.23
CA ALA A 116 -1.82 -11.74 -4.79
C ALA A 116 -3.24 -11.45 -5.30
N TYR A 117 -3.66 -10.19 -5.23
CA TYR A 117 -4.94 -9.72 -5.75
C TYR A 117 -4.72 -8.59 -6.74
N VAL A 118 -5.33 -8.69 -7.92
CA VAL A 118 -5.26 -7.68 -8.97
C VAL A 118 -6.67 -7.27 -9.37
N LEU A 119 -7.00 -6.00 -9.18
CA LEU A 119 -8.17 -5.34 -9.73
C LEU A 119 -7.73 -4.58 -10.99
N ALA A 120 -8.29 -4.92 -12.16
CA ALA A 120 -7.96 -4.22 -13.39
C ALA A 120 -9.20 -3.78 -14.17
N VAL A 121 -9.14 -2.55 -14.66
CA VAL A 121 -10.13 -1.93 -15.55
C VAL A 121 -9.45 -1.38 -16.79
N THR A 122 -10.16 -1.41 -17.91
CA THR A 122 -9.66 -0.93 -19.19
C THR A 122 -10.50 0.26 -19.64
N ASP A 123 -9.81 1.35 -19.95
CA ASP A 123 -10.32 2.52 -20.63
C ASP A 123 -9.97 2.48 -22.14
N TYR A 124 -10.27 3.54 -22.88
CA TYR A 124 -10.05 3.62 -24.32
C TYR A 124 -8.56 3.55 -24.74
N ASP A 125 -7.62 4.03 -23.92
CA ASP A 125 -6.19 4.10 -24.25
C ASP A 125 -5.27 3.42 -23.22
N ALA A 126 -5.79 3.13 -22.03
CA ALA A 126 -5.03 2.58 -20.92
C ALA A 126 -5.78 1.51 -20.13
N ARG A 127 -5.02 0.60 -19.53
CA ARG A 127 -5.46 -0.35 -18.52
C ARG A 127 -4.93 0.10 -17.16
N TYR A 128 -5.84 0.39 -16.25
CA TYR A 128 -5.54 0.71 -14.88
C TYR A 128 -5.56 -0.57 -14.05
N SER A 129 -4.57 -0.75 -13.17
CA SER A 129 -4.47 -1.90 -12.29
C SER A 129 -4.16 -1.46 -10.87
N VAL A 130 -4.92 -1.96 -9.89
CA VAL A 130 -4.58 -1.86 -8.48
C VAL A 130 -4.20 -3.26 -8.00
N ARG A 131 -2.93 -3.42 -7.61
CA ARG A 131 -2.30 -4.71 -7.37
C ARG A 131 -1.79 -4.77 -5.94
N VAL A 132 -1.99 -5.93 -5.31
CA VAL A 132 -1.52 -6.21 -3.95
C VAL A 132 -0.79 -7.54 -3.96
N TYR A 133 0.47 -7.50 -3.56
CA TYR A 133 1.37 -8.65 -3.55
C TYR A 133 1.83 -8.95 -2.12
N PRO A 134 1.68 -10.19 -1.63
CA PRO A 134 2.31 -10.62 -0.40
C PRO A 134 3.82 -10.72 -0.60
N LEU A 135 4.57 -10.16 0.34
CA LEU A 135 6.01 -10.20 0.42
C LEU A 135 6.39 -11.03 1.66
N PRO A 136 7.12 -12.14 1.49
CA PRO A 136 7.73 -12.83 2.61
C PRO A 136 8.69 -11.87 3.31
N VAL A 137 8.44 -11.52 4.58
CA VAL A 137 9.45 -10.80 5.37
C VAL A 137 10.39 -11.84 5.93
N GLN A 138 11.54 -11.99 5.27
CA GLN A 138 12.68 -12.60 5.93
C GLN A 138 13.22 -11.58 6.93
N ARG A 139 13.13 -11.90 8.22
CA ARG A 139 13.93 -11.19 9.22
C ARG A 139 15.39 -11.48 8.84
N ALA A 140 16.16 -10.44 8.49
CA ALA A 140 17.59 -10.58 8.32
C ALA A 140 18.15 -11.34 9.54
N PRO A 141 19.08 -12.29 9.37
CA PRO A 141 19.74 -12.92 10.50
C PRO A 141 20.20 -11.80 11.42
N GLN A 142 19.69 -11.76 12.64
CA GLN A 142 20.29 -10.92 13.65
C GLN A 142 21.66 -11.55 13.86
N THR A 143 22.70 -11.01 13.23
CA THR A 143 24.05 -11.24 13.72
C THR A 143 23.99 -10.82 15.18
N PRO A 144 24.15 -11.74 16.16
CA PRO A 144 24.20 -11.35 17.54
C PRO A 144 25.26 -10.26 17.62
N ALA A 145 24.93 -9.11 18.21
CA ALA A 145 25.95 -8.13 18.55
C ALA A 145 27.07 -8.92 19.25
N PRO A 146 28.35 -8.77 18.86
CA PRO A 146 29.42 -9.52 19.49
C PRO A 146 29.33 -9.28 20.99
N ALA A 147 28.98 -10.33 21.73
CA ALA A 147 28.98 -10.33 23.18
C ALA A 147 30.45 -10.26 23.59
N GLY A 148 30.98 -9.05 23.75
CA GLY A 148 32.40 -8.91 24.05
C GLY A 148 33.01 -7.52 24.05
N CYS A 149 32.28 -6.44 23.76
CA CYS A 149 32.81 -5.11 24.06
C CYS A 149 32.45 -4.74 25.49
N PHE A 150 33.36 -5.05 26.41
CA PHE A 150 33.42 -4.36 27.70
C PHE A 150 33.42 -2.85 27.44
N PRO A 151 32.58 -2.05 28.12
CA PRO A 151 32.75 -0.61 28.09
C PRO A 151 34.15 -0.32 28.63
N CYS A 152 35.04 0.20 27.78
CA CYS A 152 36.29 0.81 28.24
C CYS A 152 35.90 1.91 29.23
N VAL A 153 36.07 1.66 30.52
CA VAL A 153 35.99 2.69 31.54
C VAL A 153 37.15 3.65 31.25
N PRO A 154 36.91 4.94 30.96
CA PRO A 154 38.00 5.88 30.85
C PRO A 154 38.63 6.00 32.24
N VAL A 155 39.87 5.51 32.38
CA VAL A 155 40.74 5.86 33.50
C VAL A 155 41.13 7.32 33.28
N GLY A 156 40.28 8.20 33.79
CA GLY A 156 40.44 9.64 33.78
C GLY A 156 40.16 10.17 35.17
N ALA A 157 41.22 10.31 35.96
CA ALA A 157 41.20 10.93 37.26
C ALA A 157 40.62 12.35 37.21
N GLY A 158 39.93 12.76 38.28
CA GLY A 158 39.97 14.16 38.70
C GLY A 158 38.63 14.85 38.94
N ARG A 159 38.34 15.03 40.23
CA ARG A 159 37.65 16.18 40.85
C ARG A 159 36.14 16.30 40.66
N GLN A 160 35.42 15.74 41.64
CA GLN A 160 34.12 16.29 42.04
C GLN A 160 34.32 17.66 42.73
N PRO A 161 33.62 18.73 42.30
CA PRO A 161 33.46 19.92 43.12
C PRO A 161 32.43 19.67 44.24
N PRO A 162 32.62 20.26 45.43
CA PRO A 162 31.71 20.04 46.55
C PRO A 162 30.34 20.69 46.31
N ARG A 163 29.29 19.91 46.53
CA ARG A 163 27.89 20.36 46.58
C ARG A 163 27.71 21.33 47.76
N ARG A 164 27.54 22.62 47.49
CA ARG A 164 27.06 23.58 48.49
C ARG A 164 25.59 23.27 48.84
N ARG A 165 25.39 22.73 50.04
CA ARG A 165 24.08 22.68 50.72
C ARG A 165 23.65 24.11 51.03
N GLY A 166 22.68 24.63 50.28
CA GLY A 166 21.87 25.77 50.71
C GLY A 166 20.57 25.24 51.33
N ARG A 167 20.59 25.01 52.64
CA ARG A 167 19.38 24.91 53.47
C ARG A 167 19.18 26.30 54.07
N HIS A 168 18.14 27.00 53.68
CA HIS A 168 17.42 27.87 54.61
C HIS A 168 15.94 27.78 54.30
N ALA A 169 15.22 27.29 55.30
CA ALA A 169 13.79 27.44 55.45
C ALA A 169 13.54 28.55 56.48
N VAL A 170 12.32 29.06 56.44
CA VAL A 170 11.53 29.68 57.52
C VAL A 170 11.39 31.21 57.48
N ARG A 171 10.11 31.57 57.27
CA ARG A 171 9.33 32.76 57.64
C ARG A 171 9.50 34.04 56.85
#